data_AF-A0A2V8SBI2-F1
#
_entry.id   AF-A0A2V8SBI2-F1
#
_cell.length_a   1.000
_cell.length_b   1.000
_cell.length_c   1.000
_cell.angle_alpha   90.00
_cell.angle_beta   90.00
_cell.angle_gamma   90.00
#
_symmetry.space_group_name_H-M   'P 1'
#
loop_
_entity.id
_entity.type
_entity.pdbx_description
1 polymer ?
#
loop_
_entity_poly.entity_id
_entity_poly.type
_entity_poly.pdbx_seq_one_letter_code
_entity_poly.pdbx_strand_id
1 'polypeptide(L)'
;MEFMPNTQQTEIKSMRNPQPHVLRAHASCLVTIIAATFLLCACNGTREQTETAPAPAPTPSQSAPANSPTPTMPTPVQATTPMPAPPQATEVANKVAQIFKGAVELDAPQQDNVLVGDFNGDGSQDIAIIVRATPAKLDEMNSEVSNWILDEPQKITPPDPSKAAQSPPAPAKVKPGDLLLAVIHGFKESGWHNPDAQQTYLLEDAIGRGLRVEARQAAQSAVKLNTLRLRGDVIEQDLNGAHGFLYWTGARYGWFAQAKH
;
A
#
# COMPACT_ATOMS: atom_id res chain seq x y z
N MET A 1 44.93 62.79 28.16
CA MET A 1 44.11 62.31 29.29
C MET A 1 42.85 63.15 29.20
N GLU A 2 41.78 62.70 28.58
CA GLU A 2 40.87 61.65 29.08
C GLU A 2 40.10 61.01 27.90
N PHE A 3 39.63 59.79 28.11
CA PHE A 3 39.06 58.87 27.13
C PHE A 3 37.58 58.61 27.49
N MET A 4 36.76 58.34 26.46
CA MET A 4 35.44 57.63 26.45
C MET A 4 34.15 58.47 26.59
N PRO A 5 32.96 57.93 26.21
CA PRO A 5 32.56 57.72 24.82
C PRO A 5 31.12 58.19 24.49
N ASN A 6 30.86 58.34 23.18
CA ASN A 6 29.56 58.63 22.58
C ASN A 6 28.61 57.41 22.73
N THR A 7 27.44 57.61 23.35
CA THR A 7 26.39 56.57 23.48
C THR A 7 25.13 57.01 22.74
N GLN A 8 24.69 56.13 21.85
CA GLN A 8 23.46 56.21 21.07
C GLN A 8 22.20 56.16 21.93
N GLN A 9 21.16 56.91 21.52
CA GLN A 9 19.77 56.46 21.65
C GLN A 9 19.03 56.68 20.33
N THR A 10 18.71 55.55 19.72
CA THR A 10 17.72 55.34 18.68
C THR A 10 16.30 55.45 19.25
N GLU A 11 15.44 56.27 18.65
CA GLU A 11 13.99 56.13 18.79
C GLU A 11 13.37 56.02 17.39
N ILE A 12 12.91 54.81 17.06
CA ILE A 12 12.37 54.44 15.76
C ILE A 12 10.87 54.77 15.79
N LYS A 13 10.49 55.72 14.93
CA LYS A 13 9.13 56.21 14.72
C LYS A 13 8.22 55.10 14.18
N SER A 14 7.19 54.78 14.97
CA SER A 14 6.06 53.89 14.64
C SER A 14 5.41 54.28 13.31
N MET A 15 5.47 53.38 12.32
CA MET A 15 4.76 53.49 11.04
C MET A 15 3.47 52.67 11.07
N ARG A 16 2.43 53.32 10.54
CA ARG A 16 1.02 52.91 10.48
C ARG A 16 0.79 51.61 9.74
N ASN A 17 -0.13 50.81 10.26
CA ASN A 17 -0.83 49.73 9.59
C ASN A 17 -2.16 50.26 9.00
N PRO A 18 -2.38 50.27 7.67
CA PRO A 18 -3.71 50.49 7.10
C PRO A 18 -4.45 49.16 6.93
N GLN A 19 -5.62 49.07 7.58
CA GLN A 19 -6.60 48.00 7.42
C GLN A 19 -7.10 47.90 5.97
N PRO A 20 -7.23 46.71 5.36
CA PRO A 20 -7.88 46.57 4.07
C PRO A 20 -9.41 46.56 4.22
N HIS A 21 -10.04 47.44 3.43
CA HIS A 21 -11.49 47.55 3.28
C HIS A 21 -12.09 46.27 2.70
N VAL A 22 -13.07 45.72 3.42
CA VAL A 22 -13.96 44.63 2.97
C VAL A 22 -14.87 45.14 1.85
N LEU A 23 -14.61 44.73 0.61
CA LEU A 23 -15.51 44.93 -0.51
C LEU A 23 -16.52 43.77 -0.54
N ARG A 24 -17.77 44.07 -0.15
CA ARG A 24 -18.91 43.18 -0.35
C ARG A 24 -19.36 43.25 -1.81
N ALA A 25 -19.27 42.13 -2.52
CA ALA A 25 -19.94 41.94 -3.80
C ALA A 25 -21.19 41.06 -3.61
N HIS A 26 -22.36 41.63 -3.93
CA HIS A 26 -23.61 40.91 -4.10
C HIS A 26 -23.78 40.56 -5.59
N ALA A 27 -24.14 39.30 -5.88
CA ALA A 27 -24.90 38.80 -7.05
C ALA A 27 -24.54 37.32 -7.26
N SER A 28 -25.41 36.39 -7.62
CA SER A 28 -26.86 36.35 -7.73
C SER A 28 -27.23 34.88 -7.78
N CYS A 29 -28.36 34.53 -7.18
CA CYS A 29 -28.98 33.22 -7.24
C CYS A 29 -29.43 32.92 -8.68
N LEU A 30 -29.07 31.77 -9.25
CA LEU A 30 -29.88 31.14 -10.29
C LEU A 30 -29.77 29.62 -10.20
N VAL A 31 -30.77 29.06 -9.53
CA VAL A 31 -31.16 27.65 -9.57
C VAL A 31 -31.88 27.43 -10.91
N THR A 32 -31.47 26.43 -11.68
CA THR A 32 -32.33 25.83 -12.71
C THR A 32 -32.29 24.32 -12.58
N ILE A 33 -33.40 23.80 -12.05
CA ILE A 33 -33.83 22.41 -12.04
C ILE A 33 -34.52 22.15 -13.39
N ILE A 34 -34.14 21.10 -14.10
CA ILE A 34 -35.07 20.42 -15.03
C ILE A 34 -35.02 18.93 -14.72
N ALA A 35 -36.17 18.42 -14.31
CA ALA A 35 -36.45 17.05 -13.97
C ALA A 35 -37.10 16.31 -15.15
N ALA A 36 -36.81 15.00 -15.26
CA ALA A 36 -37.69 13.90 -15.66
C ALA A 36 -38.32 13.94 -17.10
N THR A 37 -38.47 12.85 -17.86
CA THR A 37 -38.92 11.50 -17.46
C THR A 37 -39.04 10.52 -18.67
N PHE A 38 -39.01 9.21 -18.35
CA PHE A 38 -39.66 8.03 -19.01
C PHE A 38 -39.13 7.51 -20.37
N LEU A 39 -39.07 6.21 -20.71
CA LEU A 39 -39.89 5.05 -20.30
C LEU A 39 -39.19 3.69 -20.65
N LEU A 40 -39.33 2.73 -19.72
CA LEU A 40 -39.37 1.25 -19.76
C LEU A 40 -38.96 0.41 -21.01
N CYS A 41 -38.25 -0.69 -20.73
CA CYS A 41 -38.65 -2.04 -21.18
C CYS A 41 -38.07 -3.12 -20.25
N ALA A 42 -38.96 -3.86 -19.61
CA ALA A 42 -38.68 -5.11 -18.90
C ALA A 42 -39.32 -6.26 -19.69
N CYS A 43 -38.68 -7.43 -19.74
CA CYS A 43 -39.37 -8.73 -19.89
C CYS A 43 -38.48 -9.90 -19.42
N ASN A 44 -39.17 -10.84 -18.77
CA ASN A 44 -38.75 -12.06 -18.06
C ASN A 44 -38.20 -13.21 -18.92
N GLY A 45 -37.62 -14.20 -18.22
CA GLY A 45 -37.71 -15.65 -18.52
C GLY A 45 -36.54 -16.17 -19.36
N THR A 46 -35.95 -17.35 -19.15
CA THR A 46 -36.47 -18.60 -18.58
C THR A 46 -35.25 -19.49 -18.23
N ARG A 47 -35.31 -20.18 -17.09
CA ARG A 47 -34.43 -21.33 -16.80
C ARG A 47 -34.99 -22.54 -17.53
N GLU A 48 -34.22 -23.19 -18.39
CA GLU A 48 -34.55 -24.53 -18.87
C GLU A 48 -33.71 -25.56 -18.11
N GLN A 49 -34.40 -26.27 -17.21
CA GLN A 49 -34.07 -27.65 -16.86
C GLN A 49 -34.69 -28.54 -17.93
N THR A 50 -33.91 -29.48 -18.47
CA THR A 50 -34.45 -30.61 -19.23
C THR A 50 -34.07 -31.89 -18.51
N GLU A 51 -35.05 -32.53 -17.89
CA GLU A 51 -35.05 -33.92 -17.45
C GLU A 51 -36.40 -34.54 -17.83
N THR A 52 -36.41 -35.61 -18.65
CA THR A 52 -37.33 -36.79 -18.61
C THR A 52 -36.83 -37.80 -19.67
N ALA A 53 -36.18 -38.95 -19.34
CA ALA A 53 -36.69 -40.32 -19.04
C ALA A 53 -37.43 -41.04 -20.20
N PRO A 54 -37.61 -42.40 -20.28
CA PRO A 54 -37.18 -43.54 -19.43
C PRO A 54 -36.69 -44.83 -20.19
N ALA A 55 -36.39 -45.90 -19.42
CA ALA A 55 -35.80 -47.23 -19.76
C ALA A 55 -36.73 -48.27 -20.46
N PRO A 56 -36.26 -49.52 -20.78
CA PRO A 56 -36.61 -50.67 -19.91
C PRO A 56 -35.63 -51.89 -19.82
N ALA A 57 -35.41 -52.40 -18.58
CA ALA A 57 -35.54 -53.77 -17.99
C ALA A 57 -35.08 -55.12 -18.70
N PRO A 58 -35.10 -56.34 -18.08
CA PRO A 58 -33.94 -57.00 -17.41
C PRO A 58 -33.67 -58.55 -17.66
N THR A 59 -32.53 -59.06 -17.13
CA THR A 59 -32.16 -60.47 -16.65
C THR A 59 -31.90 -61.65 -17.63
N PRO A 60 -31.24 -62.79 -17.26
CA PRO A 60 -30.33 -63.16 -16.14
C PRO A 60 -29.11 -64.08 -16.53
N SER A 61 -28.09 -64.24 -15.66
CA SER A 61 -27.38 -65.54 -15.39
C SER A 61 -26.31 -65.46 -14.28
N GLN A 62 -26.04 -66.62 -13.68
CA GLN A 62 -25.58 -66.89 -12.30
C GLN A 62 -24.05 -66.97 -12.06
N SER A 63 -23.67 -66.64 -10.81
CA SER A 63 -22.61 -67.13 -9.87
C SER A 63 -21.50 -68.08 -10.39
N ALA A 64 -20.20 -68.00 -10.03
CA ALA A 64 -19.45 -67.64 -8.79
C ALA A 64 -17.91 -67.56 -9.09
N PRO A 65 -16.96 -67.47 -8.12
CA PRO A 65 -16.79 -66.55 -6.98
C PRO A 65 -15.46 -65.74 -7.02
N ALA A 66 -15.44 -64.67 -6.20
CA ALA A 66 -14.32 -64.08 -5.45
C ALA A 66 -12.95 -63.86 -6.12
N ASN A 67 -12.68 -62.59 -6.49
CA ASN A 67 -11.50 -61.82 -6.09
C ASN A 67 -11.73 -60.34 -6.47
N SER A 68 -12.19 -59.55 -5.51
CA SER A 68 -12.36 -58.10 -5.70
C SER A 68 -11.09 -57.37 -5.30
N PRO A 69 -10.37 -56.69 -6.21
CA PRO A 69 -9.65 -55.50 -5.83
C PRO A 69 -10.67 -54.37 -5.66
N THR A 70 -10.68 -53.74 -4.49
CA THR A 70 -11.43 -52.53 -4.18
C THR A 70 -11.26 -51.48 -5.29
N PRO A 71 -12.33 -50.86 -5.82
CA PRO A 71 -12.18 -49.74 -6.73
C PRO A 71 -11.66 -48.52 -5.94
N THR A 72 -10.40 -48.18 -6.14
CA THR A 72 -9.85 -46.92 -5.65
C THR A 72 -10.54 -45.78 -6.40
N MET A 73 -11.42 -45.07 -5.70
CA MET A 73 -12.01 -43.82 -6.16
C MET A 73 -10.87 -42.84 -6.49
N PRO A 74 -10.82 -42.20 -7.66
CA PRO A 74 -9.78 -41.22 -7.96
C PRO A 74 -9.93 -40.06 -6.98
N THR A 75 -8.90 -39.87 -6.15
CA THR A 75 -8.73 -38.68 -5.32
C THR A 75 -8.87 -37.44 -6.19
N PRO A 76 -9.69 -36.44 -5.84
CA PRO A 76 -9.68 -35.16 -6.52
C PRO A 76 -8.27 -34.59 -6.38
N VAL A 77 -7.57 -34.45 -7.51
CA VAL A 77 -6.29 -33.74 -7.55
C VAL A 77 -6.63 -32.29 -7.23
N GLN A 78 -6.41 -31.88 -5.98
CA GLN A 78 -6.41 -30.47 -5.62
C GLN A 78 -5.38 -29.81 -6.53
N ALA A 79 -5.84 -28.93 -7.40
CA ALA A 79 -4.97 -28.03 -8.14
C ALA A 79 -4.23 -27.17 -7.11
N THR A 80 -3.01 -27.58 -6.75
CA THR A 80 -2.05 -26.71 -6.09
C THR A 80 -1.73 -25.61 -7.10
N THR A 81 -2.37 -24.45 -6.97
CA THR A 81 -1.87 -23.24 -7.62
C THR A 81 -0.40 -23.09 -7.23
N PRO A 82 0.54 -23.11 -8.17
CA PRO A 82 1.95 -22.90 -7.84
C PRO A 82 2.08 -21.54 -7.18
N MET A 83 2.78 -21.50 -6.05
CA MET A 83 3.21 -20.23 -5.48
C MET A 83 3.96 -19.45 -6.57
N PRO A 84 3.70 -18.15 -6.78
CA PRO A 84 4.40 -17.37 -7.79
C PRO A 84 5.91 -17.51 -7.59
N ALA A 85 6.65 -17.76 -8.66
CA ALA A 85 8.11 -17.77 -8.59
C ALA A 85 8.60 -16.40 -8.09
N PRO A 86 9.67 -16.34 -7.26
CA PRO A 86 10.25 -15.07 -6.85
C PRO A 86 10.57 -14.17 -8.06
N PRO A 87 10.37 -12.85 -7.96
CA PRO A 87 10.68 -11.91 -9.02
C PRO A 87 12.11 -12.08 -9.54
N GLN A 88 12.30 -11.96 -10.85
CA GLN A 88 13.63 -11.99 -11.45
C GLN A 88 14.35 -10.66 -11.16
N ALA A 89 15.62 -10.72 -10.75
CA ALA A 89 16.38 -9.53 -10.35
C ALA A 89 16.45 -8.44 -11.44
N THR A 90 16.54 -8.84 -12.71
CA THR A 90 16.56 -7.91 -13.85
C THR A 90 15.23 -7.19 -14.05
N GLU A 91 14.11 -7.87 -13.80
CA GLU A 91 12.78 -7.28 -13.89
C GLU A 91 12.55 -6.25 -12.80
N VAL A 92 12.94 -6.59 -11.56
CA VAL A 92 12.91 -5.66 -10.43
C VAL A 92 13.75 -4.42 -10.71
N ALA A 93 14.98 -4.60 -11.21
CA ALA A 93 15.87 -3.49 -11.59
C ALA A 93 15.26 -2.58 -12.66
N ASN A 94 14.66 -3.15 -13.70
CA ASN A 94 14.00 -2.38 -14.75
C ASN A 94 12.81 -1.58 -14.21
N LYS A 95 12.00 -2.18 -13.33
CA LYS A 95 10.86 -1.49 -12.71
C LYS A 95 11.30 -0.33 -11.83
N VAL A 96 12.33 -0.53 -11.00
CA VAL A 96 12.93 0.53 -10.18
C VAL A 96 13.49 1.66 -11.04
N ALA A 97 14.23 1.35 -12.10
CA ALA A 97 14.76 2.34 -13.02
C ALA A 97 13.65 3.15 -13.72
N GLN A 98 12.56 2.50 -14.12
CA GLN A 98 11.40 3.14 -14.75
C GLN A 98 10.72 4.15 -13.81
N ILE A 99 10.47 3.76 -12.56
CA ILE A 99 9.73 4.58 -11.58
C ILE A 99 10.61 5.70 -11.04
N PHE A 100 11.79 5.35 -10.53
CA PHE A 100 12.62 6.26 -9.77
C PHE A 100 13.61 7.03 -10.65
N LYS A 101 13.73 6.67 -11.94
CA LYS A 101 14.52 7.40 -12.95
C LYS A 101 15.94 7.72 -12.47
N GLY A 102 16.57 6.77 -11.79
CA GLY A 102 17.92 6.89 -11.23
C GLY A 102 18.04 7.60 -9.88
N ALA A 103 16.93 7.98 -9.24
CA ALA A 103 16.95 8.57 -7.90
C ALA A 103 17.36 7.57 -6.82
N VAL A 104 17.11 6.29 -7.05
CA VAL A 104 17.56 5.21 -6.19
C VAL A 104 18.23 4.13 -7.03
N GLU A 105 19.11 3.37 -6.39
CA GLU A 105 19.74 2.16 -6.92
C GLU A 105 19.42 0.96 -6.02
N LEU A 106 19.39 -0.25 -6.58
CA LEU A 106 19.18 -1.45 -5.77
C LEU A 106 20.37 -1.64 -4.82
N ASP A 107 20.09 -1.79 -3.53
CA ASP A 107 21.13 -2.14 -2.57
C ASP A 107 21.39 -3.65 -2.66
N ALA A 108 22.38 -4.03 -3.48
CA ALA A 108 22.78 -5.41 -3.78
C ALA A 108 21.59 -6.36 -4.02
N PRO A 109 21.10 -6.56 -5.27
CA PRO A 109 19.88 -7.30 -5.55
C PRO A 109 20.01 -8.80 -5.20
N GLN A 110 19.77 -9.12 -3.93
CA GLN A 110 19.58 -10.46 -3.40
C GLN A 110 18.07 -10.70 -3.28
N GLN A 111 17.64 -11.95 -3.43
CA GLN A 111 16.22 -12.30 -3.29
C GLN A 111 15.66 -11.88 -1.92
N ASP A 112 16.51 -11.89 -0.88
CA ASP A 112 16.15 -11.49 0.48
C ASP A 112 15.83 -9.98 0.62
N ASN A 113 16.18 -9.16 -0.38
CA ASN A 113 15.91 -7.72 -0.42
C ASN A 113 14.61 -7.38 -1.15
N VAL A 114 13.87 -8.38 -1.62
CA VAL A 114 12.64 -8.22 -2.39
C VAL A 114 11.50 -8.95 -1.71
N LEU A 115 10.46 -8.20 -1.38
CA LEU A 115 9.23 -8.70 -0.75
C LEU A 115 8.05 -8.44 -1.68
N VAL A 116 7.16 -9.41 -1.80
CA VAL A 116 5.96 -9.33 -2.63
C VAL A 116 4.75 -9.72 -1.76
N GLY A 117 3.71 -8.90 -1.79
CA GLY A 117 2.48 -9.10 -1.01
C GLY A 117 1.43 -8.08 -1.39
N ASP A 118 0.20 -8.23 -0.91
CA ASP A 118 -0.85 -7.21 -1.10
C ASP A 118 -0.83 -6.27 0.11
N PHE A 119 0.14 -5.34 0.15
CA PHE A 119 0.40 -4.51 1.32
C PHE A 119 -0.70 -3.46 1.54
N ASN A 120 -1.29 -2.96 0.45
CA ASN A 120 -2.34 -1.94 0.52
C ASN A 120 -3.76 -2.53 0.67
N GLY A 121 -3.94 -3.83 0.41
CA GLY A 121 -5.19 -4.57 0.57
C GLY A 121 -6.16 -4.42 -0.60
N ASP A 122 -5.69 -4.05 -1.80
CA ASP A 122 -6.52 -3.86 -2.98
C ASP A 122 -6.67 -5.12 -3.85
N GLY A 123 -5.99 -6.21 -3.48
CA GLY A 123 -6.00 -7.49 -4.19
C GLY A 123 -4.97 -7.58 -5.32
N SER A 124 -4.25 -6.51 -5.63
CA SER A 124 -3.11 -6.50 -6.55
C SER A 124 -1.83 -6.78 -5.77
N GLN A 125 -0.89 -7.52 -6.37
CA GLN A 125 0.40 -7.74 -5.72
C GLN A 125 1.27 -6.48 -5.80
N ASP A 126 1.75 -6.04 -4.65
CA ASP A 126 2.74 -4.97 -4.48
C ASP A 126 4.16 -5.56 -4.40
N ILE A 127 5.17 -4.69 -4.47
CA ILE A 127 6.57 -5.05 -4.26
C ILE A 127 7.27 -4.05 -3.34
N ALA A 128 8.03 -4.56 -2.38
CA ALA A 128 8.88 -3.77 -1.49
C ALA A 128 10.35 -4.19 -1.64
N ILE A 129 11.24 -3.21 -1.78
CA ILE A 129 12.62 -3.42 -2.21
C ILE A 129 13.55 -2.51 -1.42
N ILE A 130 14.65 -3.07 -0.91
CA ILE A 130 15.71 -2.25 -0.29
C ILE A 130 16.49 -1.52 -1.39
N VAL A 131 16.53 -0.20 -1.31
CA VAL A 131 17.21 0.68 -2.26
C VAL A 131 18.10 1.67 -1.54
N ARG A 132 19.05 2.24 -2.28
CA ARG A 132 19.96 3.28 -1.80
C ARG A 132 19.71 4.59 -2.54
N ALA A 133 19.67 5.69 -1.80
CA ALA A 133 19.52 7.02 -2.37
C ALA A 133 20.75 7.46 -3.16
N THR A 134 20.56 7.93 -4.40
CA THR A 134 21.67 8.41 -5.22
C THR A 134 21.96 9.88 -4.92
N PRO A 135 23.24 10.27 -4.72
CA PRO A 135 23.59 11.67 -4.46
C PRO A 135 23.17 12.63 -5.58
N ALA A 136 23.13 12.15 -6.82
CA ALA A 136 22.86 12.96 -8.02
C ALA A 136 21.43 13.50 -8.10
N LYS A 137 20.48 12.94 -7.34
CA LYS A 137 19.05 13.27 -7.43
C LYS A 137 18.39 13.61 -6.10
N LEU A 138 19.16 13.94 -5.07
CA LEU A 138 18.62 14.24 -3.74
C LEU A 138 17.63 15.40 -3.71
N ASP A 139 17.85 16.44 -4.51
CA ASP A 139 16.93 17.57 -4.59
C ASP A 139 15.57 17.14 -5.18
N GLU A 140 15.58 16.25 -6.17
CA GLU A 140 14.36 15.61 -6.69
C GLU A 140 13.74 14.75 -5.58
N MET A 141 14.50 13.86 -4.94
CA MET A 141 13.99 12.98 -3.88
C MET A 141 13.29 13.70 -2.73
N ASN A 142 13.82 14.85 -2.34
CA ASN A 142 13.29 15.65 -1.24
C ASN A 142 12.26 16.70 -1.68
N SER A 143 11.88 16.73 -2.96
CA SER A 143 10.86 17.63 -3.50
C SER A 143 9.45 17.13 -3.20
N GLU A 144 8.55 18.03 -2.80
CA GLU A 144 7.13 17.72 -2.54
C GLU A 144 6.36 17.32 -3.81
N VAL A 145 6.89 17.61 -5.00
CA VAL A 145 6.25 17.31 -6.29
C VAL A 145 6.88 16.08 -6.99
N SER A 146 7.57 15.24 -6.22
CA SER A 146 8.17 14.02 -6.75
C SER A 146 7.15 12.95 -7.10
N ASN A 147 7.58 12.00 -7.93
CA ASN A 147 6.72 10.90 -8.39
C ASN A 147 6.47 9.84 -7.29
N TRP A 148 7.09 10.00 -6.12
CA TRP A 148 6.98 9.14 -4.96
C TRP A 148 6.66 9.96 -3.71
N ILE A 149 6.09 9.28 -2.71
CA ILE A 149 5.84 9.83 -1.38
C ILE A 149 7.00 9.42 -0.47
N LEU A 150 7.62 10.39 0.20
CA LEU A 150 8.71 10.16 1.14
C LEU A 150 8.20 10.23 2.58
N ASP A 151 8.35 9.13 3.32
CA ASP A 151 7.80 8.96 4.67
C ASP A 151 8.83 8.39 5.65
N GLU A 152 8.66 8.72 6.93
CA GLU A 152 9.28 8.03 8.07
C GLU A 152 8.18 7.28 8.83
N PRO A 153 8.04 5.96 8.67
CA PRO A 153 6.90 5.20 9.20
C PRO A 153 6.67 5.34 10.70
N GLN A 154 7.73 5.58 11.49
CA GLN A 154 7.67 5.78 12.94
C GLN A 154 6.99 7.10 13.33
N LYS A 155 6.94 8.09 12.42
CA LYS A 155 6.27 9.37 12.62
C LYS A 155 4.82 9.36 12.12
N ILE A 156 4.38 8.27 11.48
CA ILE A 156 3.02 8.14 10.94
C ILE A 156 2.09 7.62 12.03
N THR A 157 1.12 8.43 12.42
CA THR A 157 0.05 8.01 13.33
C THR A 157 -1.12 7.41 12.56
N PRO A 158 -1.68 6.26 12.98
CA PRO A 158 -2.85 5.71 12.32
C PRO A 158 -4.07 6.65 12.40
N PRO A 159 -4.98 6.57 11.40
CA PRO A 159 -6.23 7.32 11.40
C PRO A 159 -7.05 7.12 12.67
N ASP A 160 -7.43 8.21 13.32
CA ASP A 160 -8.29 8.21 14.50
C ASP A 160 -9.71 8.67 14.12
N PRO A 161 -10.70 7.75 14.03
CA PRO A 161 -12.05 8.09 13.60
C PRO A 161 -12.78 9.01 14.58
N SER A 162 -12.28 9.17 15.81
CA SER A 162 -12.85 10.12 16.79
C SER A 162 -12.42 11.57 16.53
N LYS A 163 -11.41 11.79 15.68
CA LYS A 163 -10.89 13.12 15.33
C LYS A 163 -11.36 13.54 13.95
N ALA A 164 -11.94 14.74 13.86
CA ALA A 164 -12.37 15.32 12.59
C ALA A 164 -11.20 15.64 11.65
N ALA A 165 -10.01 15.91 12.21
CA ALA A 165 -8.78 16.12 11.47
C ALA A 165 -7.58 15.66 12.30
N GLN A 166 -6.56 15.12 11.63
CA GLN A 166 -5.25 14.85 12.20
C GLN A 166 -4.22 15.70 11.45
N SER A 167 -3.25 16.25 12.18
CA SER A 167 -2.16 17.00 11.57
C SER A 167 -1.37 16.09 10.63
N PRO A 168 -0.93 16.60 9.47
CA PRO A 168 -0.01 15.84 8.63
C PRO A 168 1.30 15.61 9.41
N PRO A 169 1.98 14.47 9.17
CA PRO A 169 3.29 14.23 9.74
C PRO A 169 4.31 15.22 9.15
N ALA A 170 5.42 15.42 9.86
CA ALA A 170 6.52 16.22 9.35
C ALA A 170 7.07 15.59 8.05
N PRO A 171 7.51 16.41 7.07
CA PRO A 171 8.17 15.89 5.87
C PRO A 171 9.44 15.11 6.25
N ALA A 172 9.58 13.90 5.73
CA ALA A 172 10.80 13.12 5.80
C ALA A 172 11.87 13.70 4.87
N LYS A 173 13.14 13.34 5.07
CA LYS A 173 14.26 13.86 4.26
C LYS A 173 15.36 12.82 4.07
N VAL A 174 15.63 12.51 2.81
CA VAL A 174 16.71 11.61 2.40
C VAL A 174 18.05 12.33 2.32
N LYS A 175 19.10 11.67 2.78
CA LYS A 175 20.51 12.07 2.65
C LYS A 175 21.23 11.15 1.65
N PRO A 176 22.41 11.58 1.14
CA PRO A 176 23.17 10.75 0.21
C PRO A 176 23.52 9.40 0.81
N GLY A 177 23.21 8.32 0.09
CA GLY A 177 23.57 6.96 0.48
C GLY A 177 22.65 6.33 1.53
N ASP A 178 21.60 7.01 1.99
CA ASP A 178 20.61 6.43 2.89
C ASP A 178 19.99 5.17 2.28
N LEU A 179 19.76 4.17 3.15
CA LEU A 179 18.99 2.99 2.80
C LEU A 179 17.52 3.27 3.02
N LEU A 180 16.71 2.98 2.00
CA LEU A 180 15.27 3.22 1.98
C LEU A 180 14.56 1.93 1.61
N LEU A 181 13.39 1.71 2.20
CA LEU A 181 12.48 0.68 1.69
C LEU A 181 11.58 1.33 0.63
N ALA A 182 11.81 1.01 -0.63
CA ALA A 182 10.92 1.40 -1.71
C ALA A 182 9.71 0.48 -1.73
N VAL A 183 8.50 1.03 -1.79
CA VAL A 183 7.27 0.24 -1.98
C VAL A 183 6.54 0.73 -3.21
N ILE A 184 6.19 -0.18 -4.10
CA ILE A 184 5.45 0.07 -5.34
C ILE A 184 4.13 -0.68 -5.23
N HIS A 185 3.02 0.06 -5.12
CA HIS A 185 1.71 -0.57 -5.14
C HIS A 185 1.42 -1.11 -6.55
N GLY A 186 0.86 -2.31 -6.60
CA GLY A 186 0.41 -2.94 -7.82
C GLY A 186 -0.83 -2.27 -8.41
N PHE A 187 -1.18 -2.69 -9.62
CA PHE A 187 -2.41 -2.24 -10.26
C PHE A 187 -3.08 -3.38 -11.02
N LYS A 188 -4.29 -3.73 -10.56
CA LYS A 188 -5.12 -4.80 -11.11
C LYS A 188 -4.40 -6.16 -11.08
N GLU A 189 -4.81 -7.09 -11.93
CA GLU A 189 -4.34 -8.48 -11.92
C GLU A 189 -2.84 -8.61 -12.20
N SER A 190 -2.25 -7.66 -12.94
CA SER A 190 -0.81 -7.64 -13.21
C SER A 190 0.03 -7.09 -12.06
N GLY A 191 -0.58 -6.58 -10.98
CA GLY A 191 0.12 -6.11 -9.80
C GLY A 191 1.20 -5.08 -10.12
N TRP A 192 2.34 -5.19 -9.44
CA TRP A 192 3.49 -4.30 -9.62
C TRP A 192 4.12 -4.40 -11.02
N HIS A 193 3.88 -5.48 -11.78
CA HIS A 193 4.33 -5.57 -13.18
C HIS A 193 3.57 -4.62 -14.09
N ASN A 194 2.39 -4.15 -13.68
CA ASN A 194 1.56 -3.27 -14.49
C ASN A 194 2.28 -1.94 -14.77
N PRO A 195 2.35 -1.46 -16.03
CA PRO A 195 2.97 -0.16 -16.34
C PRO A 195 2.26 1.03 -15.66
N ASP A 196 0.99 0.88 -15.32
CA ASP A 196 0.19 1.91 -14.64
C ASP A 196 0.34 1.88 -13.10
N ALA A 197 1.10 0.90 -12.56
CA ALA A 197 1.47 0.86 -11.14
C ALA A 197 2.49 1.96 -10.81
N GLN A 198 1.98 3.14 -10.48
CA GLN A 198 2.77 4.37 -10.24
C GLN A 198 2.68 4.90 -8.80
N GLN A 199 1.78 4.36 -7.97
CA GLN A 199 1.69 4.78 -6.58
C GLN A 199 2.87 4.19 -5.79
N THR A 200 3.80 5.04 -5.38
CA THR A 200 5.10 4.61 -4.88
C THR A 200 5.54 5.40 -3.65
N TYR A 201 6.27 4.71 -2.78
CA TYR A 201 6.76 5.23 -1.51
C TYR A 201 8.25 4.97 -1.37
N LEU A 202 8.96 5.90 -0.77
CA LEU A 202 10.30 5.72 -0.22
C LEU A 202 10.19 5.88 1.29
N LEU A 203 10.54 4.83 2.03
CA LEU A 203 10.42 4.81 3.49
C LEU A 203 11.81 4.93 4.13
N GLU A 204 12.05 6.05 4.79
CA GLU A 204 13.26 6.31 5.58
C GLU A 204 13.20 5.55 6.92
N ASP A 205 14.36 5.12 7.42
CA ASP A 205 14.50 4.40 8.70
C ASP A 205 13.57 3.19 8.85
N ALA A 206 13.19 2.57 7.72
CA ALA A 206 12.18 1.52 7.66
C ALA A 206 12.73 0.10 7.56
N ILE A 207 14.06 -0.06 7.59
CA ILE A 207 14.75 -1.34 7.38
C ILE A 207 15.42 -1.80 8.67
N GLY A 208 14.94 -2.91 9.19
CA GLY A 208 15.44 -3.62 10.36
C GLY A 208 16.01 -4.99 10.00
N ARG A 209 15.90 -5.94 10.92
CA ARG A 209 16.36 -7.33 10.72
C ARG A 209 15.18 -8.26 10.48
N GLY A 210 15.39 -9.31 9.70
CA GLY A 210 14.41 -10.38 9.51
C GLY A 210 13.15 -9.94 8.77
N LEU A 211 13.30 -9.02 7.80
CA LEU A 211 12.22 -8.56 6.94
C LEU A 211 11.54 -9.76 6.28
N ARG A 212 10.22 -9.85 6.44
CA ARG A 212 9.39 -10.84 5.78
C ARG A 212 7.97 -10.33 5.62
N VAL A 213 7.26 -10.90 4.66
CA VAL A 213 5.82 -10.65 4.50
C VAL A 213 5.05 -11.57 5.44
N GLU A 214 4.11 -10.99 6.19
CA GLU A 214 3.13 -11.71 6.98
C GLU A 214 1.73 -11.38 6.44
N ALA A 215 0.94 -12.42 6.18
CA ALA A 215 -0.40 -12.26 5.63
C ALA A 215 -1.31 -11.48 6.59
N ARG A 216 -2.15 -10.58 6.06
CA ARG A 216 -3.04 -9.71 6.84
C ARG A 216 -3.78 -10.42 7.97
N GLN A 217 -4.39 -11.58 7.67
CA GLN A 217 -5.21 -12.34 8.62
C GLN A 217 -4.38 -12.86 9.79
N ALA A 218 -3.15 -13.32 9.52
CA ALA A 218 -2.26 -13.85 10.54
C ALA A 218 -1.71 -12.70 11.42
N ALA A 219 -1.23 -11.63 10.80
CA ALA A 219 -0.80 -10.41 11.50
C ALA A 219 -1.92 -9.81 12.37
N GLN A 220 -3.15 -9.72 11.84
CA GLN A 220 -4.30 -9.19 12.58
C GLN A 220 -4.65 -10.04 13.81
N SER A 221 -4.43 -11.36 13.75
CA SER A 221 -4.72 -12.29 14.85
C SER A 221 -3.66 -12.23 15.95
N ALA A 222 -2.39 -11.99 15.59
CA ALA A 222 -1.29 -11.83 16.54
C ALA A 222 -1.38 -10.50 17.31
N VAL A 223 -1.89 -9.48 16.64
CA VAL A 223 -2.09 -8.16 17.21
C VAL A 223 -3.35 -8.16 18.07
N LYS A 224 -3.19 -8.26 19.41
CA LYS A 224 -4.26 -8.04 20.40
C LYS A 224 -4.75 -6.58 20.46
N LEU A 225 -4.73 -5.85 19.33
CA LEU A 225 -5.28 -4.51 19.25
C LEU A 225 -6.64 -4.58 18.60
N ASN A 226 -7.66 -4.50 19.44
CA ASN A 226 -8.99 -4.12 19.01
C ASN A 226 -9.03 -2.69 18.39
N THR A 227 -7.90 -1.99 18.32
CA THR A 227 -7.78 -0.62 17.84
C THR A 227 -7.11 -0.46 16.47
N LEU A 228 -6.33 -1.45 16.00
CA LEU A 228 -5.66 -1.37 14.69
C LEU A 228 -6.24 -2.41 13.72
N ARG A 229 -6.94 -1.93 12.70
CA ARG A 229 -7.45 -2.76 11.61
C ARG A 229 -6.52 -2.69 10.41
N LEU A 230 -5.88 -3.81 10.09
CA LEU A 230 -4.99 -3.95 8.95
C LEU A 230 -5.79 -4.03 7.65
N ARG A 231 -5.27 -3.35 6.61
CA ARG A 231 -5.88 -3.30 5.27
C ARG A 231 -5.33 -4.37 4.35
N GLY A 232 -4.01 -4.53 4.32
CA GLY A 232 -3.30 -5.54 3.55
C GLY A 232 -2.31 -6.32 4.41
N ASP A 233 -1.46 -7.08 3.73
CA ASP A 233 -0.31 -7.78 4.28
C ASP A 233 0.66 -6.78 4.93
N VAL A 234 1.50 -7.28 5.82
CA VAL A 234 2.45 -6.45 6.57
C VAL A 234 3.88 -6.90 6.34
N ILE A 235 4.83 -5.99 6.53
CA ILE A 235 6.26 -6.30 6.49
C ILE A 235 6.75 -6.39 7.93
N GLU A 236 6.88 -7.61 8.42
CA GLU A 236 7.33 -7.93 9.77
C GLU A 236 8.85 -7.88 9.87
N GLN A 237 9.35 -7.32 10.97
CA GLN A 237 10.79 -7.13 11.20
C GLN A 237 11.10 -6.76 12.66
N ASP A 238 12.38 -6.83 13.01
CA ASP A 238 12.93 -6.17 14.20
C ASP A 238 13.56 -4.83 13.81
N LEU A 239 12.90 -3.73 14.15
CA LEU A 239 13.35 -2.36 13.85
C LEU A 239 13.71 -1.63 15.15
N ASN A 240 14.91 -1.05 15.22
CA ASN A 240 15.39 -0.27 16.37
C ASN A 240 15.23 -1.00 17.74
N GLY A 241 15.42 -2.32 17.75
CA GLY A 241 15.33 -3.15 18.96
C GLY A 241 13.91 -3.48 19.44
N ALA A 242 12.90 -3.14 18.64
CA ALA A 242 11.50 -3.51 18.82
C ALA A 242 11.05 -4.45 17.70
N HIS A 243 10.35 -5.51 18.09
CA HIS A 243 9.69 -6.41 17.15
C HIS A 243 8.36 -5.79 16.71
N GLY A 244 8.00 -5.90 15.44
CA GLY A 244 6.82 -5.25 14.91
C GLY A 244 6.66 -5.42 13.40
N PHE A 245 5.87 -4.54 12.80
CA PHE A 245 5.68 -4.55 11.35
C PHE A 245 5.36 -3.16 10.78
N LEU A 246 5.70 -2.98 9.50
CA LEU A 246 5.17 -1.90 8.66
C LEU A 246 3.81 -2.29 8.11
N TYR A 247 2.88 -1.33 8.07
CA TYR A 247 1.53 -1.57 7.55
C TYR A 247 0.97 -0.35 6.82
N TRP A 248 0.04 -0.62 5.90
CA TRP A 248 -0.72 0.42 5.22
C TRP A 248 -1.84 0.98 6.10
N THR A 249 -1.80 2.29 6.38
CA THR A 249 -2.83 2.99 7.17
C THR A 249 -4.12 3.27 6.38
N GLY A 250 -4.05 3.16 5.04
CA GLY A 250 -5.08 3.67 4.12
C GLY A 250 -4.64 4.91 3.34
N ALA A 251 -3.54 5.55 3.76
CA ALA A 251 -2.96 6.70 3.07
C ALA A 251 -1.43 6.73 3.07
N ARG A 252 -0.80 6.13 4.09
CA ARG A 252 0.66 6.12 4.31
C ARG A 252 1.11 4.81 4.96
N TYR A 253 2.40 4.52 4.93
CA TYR A 253 2.98 3.40 5.67
C TYR A 253 3.32 3.81 7.10
N GLY A 254 2.81 3.08 8.09
CA GLY A 254 3.12 3.28 9.51
C GLY A 254 3.92 2.12 10.09
N TRP A 255 4.65 2.40 11.16
CA TRP A 255 5.30 1.37 11.97
C TRP A 255 4.44 1.01 13.18
N PHE A 256 4.24 -0.28 13.42
CA PHE A 256 3.62 -0.80 14.62
C PHE A 256 4.62 -1.63 15.42
N ALA A 257 4.95 -1.20 16.64
CA ALA A 257 5.77 -1.98 17.57
C ALA A 257 4.90 -2.88 18.45
N GLN A 258 5.16 -4.18 18.44
CA GLN A 258 4.55 -5.11 19.38
C GLN A 258 5.16 -4.92 20.78
N ALA A 259 4.32 -4.96 21.81
CA ALA A 259 4.81 -4.89 23.19
C ALA A 259 5.67 -6.12 23.49
N LYS A 260 6.80 -5.92 24.16
CA LYS A 260 7.57 -7.04 24.75
C LYS A 260 6.69 -7.63 25.87
N HIS A 261 6.33 -8.91 25.72
CA HIS A 261 5.63 -9.67 26.75
C HIS A 261 6.51 -9.91 27.98
#